data_AF-A0A975J7E3-F1
#
_entry.id   AF-A0A975J7E3-F1
#
_cell.length_a   1.000
_cell.length_b   1.000
_cell.length_c   1.000
_cell.angle_alpha   90.00
_cell.angle_beta   90.00
_cell.angle_gamma   90.00
#
_symmetry.space_group_name_H-M   'P 1'
#
loop_
_entity.id
_entity.type
_entity.pdbx_description
1 polymer ?
#
loop_
_entity_poly.entity_id
_entity_poly.type
_entity_poly.pdbx_seq_one_letter_code
_entity_poly.pdbx_strand_id
1 'polypeptide(L)'
;MRRIKIIIVPMLIALIVLMNVPTTFSYDKSTIPYNIKIGLFFDRTAKSTLLLESQSSFRVGFFQQDEFINLFDLDENKILLRKDKFYIGQGISFTEYTGAINEQVNISNIEGPYHIQIGQSFTSYSEAYNFLNSLNIGNVNSYLSYEKEWKVFSGLYLTESSANEEANKINANYGYDAKVIQPSTTRVQVINEKGNTIFMYDSADEIYFTGKDYRGTTPIVNVEGTNYRGAITAKRLSNSDMTIINKLPLEEYLYGVVPGEMPASWPIEALKAQAVAARGFALTNFNKYKQFDFNLCSTTNSQVYKGYTGEHPNTNVAVDETRSKVITYNGTLVEPYYHSNSGGHTEDSENIWAGQLSYIRGVEDNFSLDAPNSTWSVSFTKDEIKNRLANHNIFIGDILDMKITSISNNGRVLSLVVYGTEGQEIMEKQKSRTVLELKSSWFSINSNNDTNNESQLMVINGSASKEESINLTSKHVITADGIYEISNSQGLSIFNGKEYRSIDEEVIENISDTFVLHGKGFGHGLGMSQYGAKKMAELNYKYDEILTHYYTGVKVE
;
A
#
# COMPACT_ATOMS: atom_id res chain seq x y z
N MET A 1 1.91 -15.65 -46.04
CA MET A 1 0.55 -15.87 -45.48
C MET A 1 0.69 -16.94 -44.40
N ARG A 2 0.42 -16.78 -43.11
CA ARG A 2 -0.38 -15.87 -42.28
C ARG A 2 0.48 -15.34 -41.12
N ARG A 3 0.41 -14.05 -40.80
CA ARG A 3 0.97 -13.48 -39.56
C ARG A 3 -0.03 -13.72 -38.43
N ILE A 4 0.38 -14.47 -37.40
CA ILE A 4 -0.40 -14.68 -36.18
C ILE A 4 -0.28 -13.40 -35.36
N LYS A 5 -1.40 -12.69 -35.20
CA LYS A 5 -1.51 -11.50 -34.33
C LYS A 5 -1.43 -11.96 -32.88
N ILE A 6 -0.44 -11.47 -32.15
CA ILE A 6 -0.37 -11.56 -30.69
C ILE A 6 -1.48 -10.65 -30.15
N ILE A 7 -2.51 -11.25 -29.57
CA ILE A 7 -3.58 -10.56 -28.86
C ILE A 7 -3.04 -10.26 -27.46
N ILE A 8 -2.65 -9.01 -27.22
CA ILE A 8 -2.40 -8.49 -25.87
C ILE A 8 -3.77 -8.17 -25.30
N VAL A 9 -4.23 -8.96 -24.34
CA VAL A 9 -5.45 -8.71 -23.57
C VAL A 9 -5.10 -7.70 -22.46
N PRO A 10 -5.62 -6.46 -22.49
CA PRO A 10 -5.41 -5.54 -21.38
C PRO A 10 -6.26 -5.96 -20.19
N MET A 11 -5.60 -5.95 -19.04
CA MET A 11 -6.01 -6.50 -17.77
C MET A 11 -7.09 -5.63 -17.13
N LEU A 12 -8.28 -6.21 -16.96
CA LEU A 12 -9.41 -5.67 -16.23
C LEU A 12 -8.99 -5.35 -14.77
N ILE A 13 -8.80 -4.08 -14.44
CA ILE A 13 -8.76 -3.59 -13.06
C ILE A 13 -10.15 -3.02 -12.79
N ALA A 14 -11.09 -3.91 -12.46
CA ALA A 14 -12.30 -3.50 -11.78
C ALA A 14 -11.89 -3.10 -10.36
N LEU A 15 -11.83 -1.80 -10.11
CA LEU A 15 -11.75 -1.25 -8.76
C LEU A 15 -13.06 -1.60 -8.06
N ILE A 16 -13.11 -2.78 -7.43
CA ILE A 16 -14.20 -3.13 -6.51
C ILE A 16 -14.04 -2.19 -5.33
N VAL A 17 -14.80 -1.10 -5.35
CA VAL A 17 -15.13 -0.34 -4.15
C VAL A 17 -15.94 -1.28 -3.28
N LEU A 18 -15.24 -2.03 -2.42
CA LEU A 18 -15.86 -2.76 -1.33
C LEU A 18 -16.57 -1.71 -0.46
N MET A 19 -17.90 -1.68 -0.58
CA MET A 19 -18.78 -1.02 0.37
C MET A 19 -18.58 -1.71 1.72
N ASN A 20 -17.59 -1.24 2.48
CA ASN A 20 -17.53 -1.53 3.90
C ASN A 20 -18.64 -0.72 4.55
N VAL A 21 -19.77 -1.40 4.83
CA VAL A 21 -20.64 -0.95 5.91
C VAL A 21 -19.76 -0.94 7.16
N PRO A 22 -19.56 0.19 7.85
CA PRO A 22 -18.78 0.21 9.07
C PRO A 22 -19.54 -0.62 10.10
N THR A 23 -19.11 -1.87 10.28
CA THR A 23 -19.39 -2.57 11.52
C THR A 23 -18.55 -1.86 12.57
N THR A 24 -19.19 -0.99 13.35
CA THR A 24 -18.53 -0.28 14.45
C THR A 24 -18.20 -1.29 15.53
N PHE A 25 -17.09 -2.00 15.34
CA PHE A 25 -16.39 -2.62 16.46
C PHE A 25 -15.77 -1.47 17.25
N SER A 26 -16.47 -1.04 18.29
CA SER A 26 -15.89 -0.16 19.29
C SER A 26 -14.75 -0.91 19.95
N TYR A 27 -13.55 -0.44 19.69
CA TYR A 27 -12.34 -1.01 20.23
C TYR A 27 -12.09 -0.38 21.59
N ASP A 28 -12.24 -1.16 22.66
CA ASP A 28 -11.83 -0.75 24.00
C ASP A 28 -10.30 -0.60 24.01
N LYS A 29 -9.75 0.41 24.69
CA LYS A 29 -8.29 0.56 24.85
C LYS A 29 -7.63 -0.70 25.40
N SER A 30 -8.36 -1.51 26.17
CA SER A 30 -7.93 -2.84 26.66
C SER A 30 -7.73 -3.88 25.55
N THR A 31 -8.14 -3.59 24.32
CA THR A 31 -8.14 -4.55 23.22
C THR A 31 -6.95 -4.42 22.27
N ILE A 32 -6.12 -3.36 22.31
CA ILE A 32 -5.01 -3.11 21.32
C ILE A 32 -4.19 -4.39 21.09
N PRO A 33 -4.20 -4.95 19.86
CA PRO A 33 -3.57 -6.22 19.64
C PRO A 33 -2.07 -5.97 19.69
N TYR A 34 -1.36 -6.84 20.39
CA TYR A 34 0.09 -6.70 20.49
C TYR A 34 0.74 -6.89 19.12
N ASN A 35 0.30 -7.90 18.36
CA ASN A 35 0.82 -8.22 17.03
C ASN A 35 -0.14 -7.81 15.89
N ILE A 36 0.44 -7.57 14.72
CA ILE A 36 -0.24 -7.40 13.44
C ILE A 36 0.40 -8.31 12.38
N LYS A 37 -0.40 -8.80 11.43
CA LYS A 37 0.01 -9.59 10.26
C LYS A 37 -0.07 -8.72 9.00
N ILE A 38 1.04 -8.55 8.29
CA ILE A 38 1.12 -7.76 7.07
C ILE A 38 1.37 -8.66 5.86
N GLY A 39 0.47 -8.62 4.88
CA GLY A 39 0.63 -9.32 3.61
C GLY A 39 1.68 -8.62 2.73
N LEU A 40 2.76 -9.33 2.40
CA LEU A 40 3.85 -8.84 1.55
C LEU A 40 3.64 -9.24 0.08
N PHE A 41 3.24 -10.49 -0.16
CA PHE A 41 2.95 -11.04 -1.48
C PHE A 41 1.70 -11.91 -1.39
N PHE A 42 0.67 -11.59 -2.17
CA PHE A 42 -0.64 -12.25 -2.12
C PHE A 42 -1.44 -12.01 -3.40
N ASP A 43 -2.50 -12.80 -3.61
CA ASP A 43 -3.37 -12.78 -4.78
C ASP A 43 -2.54 -12.77 -6.08
N ARG A 44 -2.65 -11.74 -6.91
CA ARG A 44 -1.93 -11.61 -8.19
C ARG A 44 -0.41 -11.46 -8.03
N THR A 45 0.07 -11.16 -6.82
CA THR A 45 1.50 -11.01 -6.50
C THR A 45 2.06 -12.20 -5.70
N ALA A 46 1.23 -13.23 -5.46
CA ALA A 46 1.65 -14.44 -4.76
C ALA A 46 2.85 -15.10 -5.45
N LYS A 47 3.68 -15.78 -4.66
CA LYS A 47 4.96 -16.32 -5.10
C LYS A 47 4.88 -17.84 -5.28
N SER A 48 5.74 -18.39 -6.13
CA SER A 48 5.96 -19.86 -6.20
C SER A 48 7.20 -20.29 -5.43
N THR A 49 8.15 -19.37 -5.26
CA THR A 49 9.38 -19.50 -4.48
C THR A 49 9.66 -18.18 -3.78
N LEU A 50 10.29 -18.21 -2.61
CA LEU A 50 10.68 -17.02 -1.86
C LEU A 50 12.04 -17.24 -1.19
N LEU A 51 12.97 -16.34 -1.46
CA LEU A 51 14.26 -16.34 -0.78
C LEU A 51 14.17 -15.60 0.55
N LEU A 52 14.62 -16.25 1.63
CA LEU A 52 14.81 -15.65 2.95
C LEU A 52 16.28 -15.66 3.33
N GLU A 53 16.76 -14.54 3.86
CA GLU A 53 18.12 -14.42 4.42
C GLU A 53 18.06 -13.89 5.85
N SER A 54 18.98 -14.32 6.71
CA SER A 54 19.17 -13.82 8.06
C SER A 54 20.65 -13.51 8.30
N GLN A 55 20.95 -12.73 9.34
CA GLN A 55 22.33 -12.37 9.66
C GLN A 55 23.19 -13.56 10.11
N SER A 56 22.60 -14.55 10.78
CA SER A 56 23.32 -15.69 11.34
C SER A 56 22.65 -17.02 11.06
N SER A 57 21.40 -17.19 11.48
CA SER A 57 20.60 -18.39 11.27
C SER A 57 19.13 -18.10 11.56
N PHE A 58 18.24 -19.06 11.31
CA PHE A 58 16.82 -18.91 11.61
C PHE A 58 16.42 -19.67 12.88
N ARG A 59 15.50 -19.08 13.63
CA ARG A 59 14.62 -19.81 14.54
C ARG A 59 13.33 -20.13 13.78
N VAL A 60 12.89 -21.37 13.88
CA VAL A 60 11.66 -21.85 13.24
C VAL A 60 10.68 -22.25 14.33
N GLY A 61 9.46 -21.76 14.25
CA GLY A 61 8.52 -21.91 15.35
C GLY A 61 7.11 -21.47 14.99
N PHE A 62 6.27 -21.33 16.00
CA PHE A 62 4.91 -20.83 15.88
C PHE A 62 4.64 -19.81 16.97
N PHE A 63 3.53 -19.08 16.86
CA PHE A 63 3.10 -18.16 17.91
C PHE A 63 2.02 -18.80 18.77
N GLN A 64 2.23 -18.81 20.09
CA GLN A 64 1.17 -19.08 21.04
C GLN A 64 0.74 -17.75 21.65
N GLN A 65 -0.47 -17.30 21.31
CA GLN A 65 -0.90 -15.91 21.53
C GLN A 65 0.07 -14.94 20.84
N ASP A 66 0.84 -14.20 21.64
CA ASP A 66 1.79 -13.19 21.18
C ASP A 66 3.26 -13.59 21.39
N GLU A 67 3.52 -14.73 22.02
CA GLU A 67 4.86 -15.26 22.27
C GLU A 67 5.29 -16.20 21.14
N PHE A 68 6.52 -16.03 20.67
CA PHE A 68 7.12 -16.95 19.70
C PHE A 68 7.69 -18.17 20.41
N ILE A 69 7.11 -19.34 20.13
CA ILE A 69 7.56 -20.63 20.64
C ILE A 69 8.51 -21.23 19.61
N ASN A 70 9.80 -21.33 19.96
CA ASN A 70 10.80 -21.94 19.11
C ASN A 70 10.58 -23.45 19.04
N LEU A 71 10.43 -24.00 17.83
CA LEU A 71 10.40 -25.44 17.61
C LEU A 71 11.82 -26.00 17.49
N PHE A 72 12.67 -25.35 16.69
CA PHE A 72 14.07 -25.70 16.49
C PHE A 72 14.83 -24.55 15.82
N ASP A 73 16.15 -24.60 15.92
CA ASP A 73 17.04 -23.68 15.21
C ASP A 73 17.46 -24.31 13.88
N LEU A 74 17.35 -23.56 12.81
CA LEU A 74 17.81 -23.94 11.49
C LEU A 74 19.16 -23.26 11.22
N ASP A 75 20.23 -24.04 11.24
CA ASP A 75 21.62 -23.60 11.08
C ASP A 75 21.99 -23.24 9.61
N GLU A 76 21.08 -22.54 8.94
CA GLU A 76 21.25 -21.96 7.62
C GLU A 76 20.97 -20.45 7.73
N ASN A 77 21.78 -19.61 7.11
CA ASN A 77 21.53 -18.16 7.04
C ASN A 77 20.76 -17.75 5.77
N LYS A 78 20.62 -18.67 4.81
CA LYS A 78 19.89 -18.46 3.55
C LYS A 78 19.07 -19.69 3.21
N ILE A 79 17.77 -19.49 3.02
CA ILE A 79 16.82 -20.56 2.70
C ILE A 79 15.85 -20.12 1.60
N LEU A 80 15.44 -21.06 0.77
CA LEU A 80 14.39 -20.88 -0.22
C LEU A 80 13.13 -21.60 0.26
N LEU A 81 12.04 -20.85 0.44
CA LEU A 81 10.71 -21.40 0.62
C LEU A 81 10.09 -21.69 -0.76
N ARG A 82 9.52 -22.87 -0.93
CA ARG A 82 8.91 -23.30 -2.20
C ARG A 82 7.63 -24.08 -1.95
N LYS A 83 6.61 -23.89 -2.77
CA LYS A 83 5.41 -24.74 -2.71
C LYS A 83 5.78 -26.20 -2.96
N ASP A 84 5.13 -27.13 -2.28
CA ASP A 84 5.27 -28.55 -2.61
C ASP A 84 4.47 -28.89 -3.89
N LYS A 85 5.12 -28.75 -5.04
CA LYS A 85 4.56 -28.93 -6.39
C LYS A 85 5.64 -29.44 -7.34
N PHE A 86 5.28 -29.60 -8.61
CA PHE A 86 6.23 -29.93 -9.66
C PHE A 86 7.12 -28.73 -10.02
N TYR A 87 8.43 -28.94 -10.03
CA TYR A 87 9.41 -27.95 -10.42
C TYR A 87 10.48 -28.56 -11.32
N ILE A 88 11.00 -27.76 -12.24
CA ILE A 88 12.20 -28.07 -13.00
C ILE A 88 13.31 -27.10 -12.59
N GLY A 89 14.50 -27.62 -12.32
CA GLY A 89 15.60 -26.76 -11.87
C GLY A 89 16.83 -27.48 -11.35
N GLN A 90 17.86 -26.72 -11.03
CA GLN A 90 19.08 -27.23 -10.39
C GLN A 90 19.57 -26.22 -9.34
N GLY A 91 20.01 -26.71 -8.18
CA GLY A 91 20.42 -25.86 -7.06
C GLY A 91 19.22 -25.08 -6.51
N ILE A 92 19.30 -23.75 -6.46
CA ILE A 92 18.20 -22.87 -6.02
C ILE A 92 17.38 -22.28 -7.19
N SER A 93 17.75 -22.59 -8.43
CA SER A 93 17.11 -22.06 -9.63
C SER A 93 15.99 -23.00 -10.08
N PHE A 94 14.77 -22.74 -9.63
CA PHE A 94 13.59 -23.55 -9.93
C PHE A 94 12.52 -22.77 -10.71
N THR A 95 11.84 -23.47 -11.61
CA THR A 95 10.64 -22.98 -12.30
C THR A 95 9.48 -23.94 -12.04
N GLU A 96 8.31 -23.43 -11.65
CA GLU A 96 7.12 -24.27 -11.47
C GLU A 96 6.74 -24.90 -12.81
N TYR A 97 6.61 -26.22 -12.81
CA TYR A 97 6.27 -26.99 -14.00
C TYR A 97 4.77 -27.28 -14.01
N THR A 98 4.07 -26.80 -15.04
CA THR A 98 2.62 -26.99 -15.22
C THR A 98 2.26 -27.89 -16.40
N GLY A 99 3.26 -28.52 -17.03
CA GLY A 99 3.04 -29.45 -18.14
C GLY A 99 2.45 -30.79 -17.66
N ALA A 100 2.00 -31.60 -18.61
CA ALA A 100 1.56 -32.96 -18.30
C ALA A 100 2.75 -33.82 -17.87
N ILE A 101 2.64 -34.46 -16.71
CA ILE A 101 3.63 -35.42 -16.22
C ILE A 101 3.08 -36.81 -16.47
N ASN A 102 3.78 -37.58 -17.28
CA ASN A 102 3.54 -39.00 -17.48
C ASN A 102 4.86 -39.77 -17.36
N GLU A 103 4.78 -41.09 -17.18
CA GLU A 103 5.96 -41.96 -16.98
C GLU A 103 6.97 -41.93 -18.15
N GLN A 104 6.61 -41.34 -19.30
CA GLN A 104 7.48 -41.19 -20.47
C GLN A 104 8.18 -39.82 -20.55
N VAL A 105 7.84 -38.87 -19.67
CA VAL A 105 8.50 -37.56 -19.63
C VAL A 105 9.85 -37.68 -18.91
N ASN A 106 10.89 -38.03 -19.66
CA ASN A 106 12.27 -38.05 -19.17
C ASN A 106 12.93 -36.67 -19.31
N ILE A 107 12.37 -35.68 -18.60
CA ILE A 107 13.00 -34.38 -18.46
C ILE A 107 13.88 -34.45 -17.21
N SER A 108 15.19 -34.37 -17.41
CA SER A 108 16.17 -34.34 -16.33
C SER A 108 15.86 -33.19 -15.36
N ASN A 109 15.99 -33.44 -14.06
CA ASN A 109 15.86 -32.46 -12.98
C ASN A 109 14.44 -31.90 -12.76
N ILE A 110 13.41 -32.72 -12.98
CA ILE A 110 12.07 -32.45 -12.44
C ILE A 110 11.96 -33.10 -11.06
N GLU A 111 11.42 -32.33 -10.12
CA GLU A 111 11.06 -32.77 -8.78
C GLU A 111 9.53 -32.75 -8.64
N GLY A 112 8.98 -33.73 -7.94
CA GLY A 112 7.53 -33.85 -7.73
C GLY A 112 7.11 -33.83 -6.25
N PRO A 113 5.81 -33.63 -5.99
CA PRO A 113 5.26 -33.47 -4.64
C PRO A 113 4.85 -34.79 -3.98
N TYR A 114 5.26 -35.93 -4.55
CA TYR A 114 5.08 -37.23 -3.88
C TYR A 114 6.27 -37.48 -2.97
N HIS A 115 5.99 -37.96 -1.76
CA HIS A 115 6.99 -38.25 -0.75
C HIS A 115 6.74 -39.63 -0.15
N ILE A 116 7.66 -40.07 0.70
CA ILE A 116 7.52 -41.27 1.52
C ILE A 116 7.77 -40.86 2.96
N GLN A 117 6.89 -41.24 3.88
CA GLN A 117 7.19 -41.20 5.31
C GLN A 117 7.92 -42.49 5.69
N ILE A 118 9.04 -42.36 6.39
CA ILE A 118 9.83 -43.48 6.92
C ILE A 118 9.63 -43.54 8.43
N GLY A 119 9.17 -44.69 8.92
CA GLY A 119 8.92 -44.95 10.32
C GLY A 119 7.71 -44.20 10.89
N GLN A 120 7.71 -44.08 12.21
CA GLN A 120 6.63 -43.48 12.98
C GLN A 120 6.66 -41.94 12.96
N SER A 121 5.62 -41.34 13.53
CA SER A 121 5.57 -39.91 13.84
C SER A 121 6.11 -39.65 15.25
N PHE A 122 6.65 -38.46 15.50
CA PHE A 122 7.27 -38.05 16.75
C PHE A 122 6.66 -36.75 17.25
N THR A 123 6.50 -36.63 18.57
CA THR A 123 6.01 -35.38 19.19
C THR A 123 7.13 -34.36 19.42
N SER A 124 8.40 -34.81 19.38
CA SER A 124 9.58 -33.99 19.64
C SER A 124 10.49 -33.90 18.41
N TYR A 125 10.98 -32.68 18.15
CA TYR A 125 12.00 -32.43 17.12
C TYR A 125 13.25 -33.29 17.36
N SER A 126 13.71 -33.37 18.62
CA SER A 126 14.95 -34.09 18.95
C SER A 126 14.83 -35.60 18.67
N GLU A 127 13.67 -36.20 18.95
CA GLU A 127 13.43 -37.62 18.65
C GLU A 127 13.41 -37.88 17.15
N ALA A 128 12.70 -37.04 16.39
CA ALA A 128 12.66 -37.14 14.94
C ALA A 128 14.04 -36.93 14.30
N TYR A 129 14.81 -35.95 14.79
CA TYR A 129 16.15 -35.65 14.32
C TYR A 129 17.13 -36.79 14.62
N ASN A 130 17.07 -37.38 15.83
CA ASN A 130 17.86 -38.54 16.18
C ASN A 130 17.51 -39.75 15.30
N PHE A 131 16.21 -39.97 15.05
CA PHE A 131 15.77 -41.02 14.15
C PHE A 131 16.29 -40.80 12.72
N LEU A 132 16.14 -39.59 12.17
CA LEU A 132 16.68 -39.20 10.86
C LEU A 132 18.19 -39.50 10.75
N ASN A 133 18.99 -39.11 11.76
CA ASN A 133 20.43 -39.34 11.76
C ASN A 133 20.83 -40.81 11.98
N SER A 134 19.92 -41.62 12.51
CA SER A 134 20.13 -43.07 12.66
C SER A 134 19.76 -43.88 11.41
N LEU A 135 19.09 -43.27 10.43
CA LEU A 135 18.67 -43.94 9.21
C LEU A 135 19.90 -44.42 8.41
N ASN A 136 19.88 -45.71 8.09
CA ASN A 136 20.87 -46.35 7.23
C ASN A 136 20.17 -46.99 6.03
N ILE A 137 19.73 -46.14 5.09
CA ILE A 137 18.90 -46.50 3.93
C ILE A 137 19.57 -46.18 2.59
N GLY A 138 20.91 -46.16 2.55
CA GLY A 138 21.67 -45.78 1.36
C GLY A 138 21.60 -44.28 1.05
N ASN A 139 21.76 -43.90 -0.22
CA ASN A 139 21.81 -42.48 -0.66
C ASN A 139 20.41 -41.85 -0.84
N VAL A 140 19.44 -42.25 -0.03
CA VAL A 140 18.08 -41.72 -0.09
C VAL A 140 18.02 -40.40 0.69
N ASN A 141 17.77 -39.30 -0.01
CA ASN A 141 17.68 -37.98 0.61
C ASN A 141 16.46 -37.90 1.53
N SER A 142 16.71 -37.80 2.84
CA SER A 142 15.67 -37.76 3.87
C SER A 142 15.75 -36.47 4.67
N TYR A 143 14.61 -35.94 5.07
CA TYR A 143 14.48 -34.65 5.76
C TYR A 143 13.28 -34.65 6.71
N LEU A 144 13.25 -33.69 7.62
CA LEU A 144 12.16 -33.54 8.58
C LEU A 144 10.95 -32.86 7.94
N SER A 145 9.77 -33.33 8.29
CA SER A 145 8.49 -32.69 7.96
C SER A 145 7.67 -32.47 9.22
N TYR A 146 7.14 -31.26 9.41
CA TYR A 146 6.22 -30.94 10.50
C TYR A 146 4.81 -30.75 9.98
N GLU A 147 3.92 -31.68 10.35
CA GLU A 147 2.50 -31.65 10.02
C GLU A 147 1.73 -32.06 11.28
N LYS A 148 1.58 -31.13 12.22
CA LYS A 148 1.17 -31.29 13.65
C LYS A 148 2.09 -32.15 14.51
N GLU A 149 2.72 -33.15 13.91
CA GLU A 149 3.75 -34.01 14.49
C GLU A 149 4.97 -34.04 13.55
N TRP A 150 6.12 -34.37 14.11
CA TRP A 150 7.35 -34.55 13.35
C TRP A 150 7.34 -35.89 12.62
N LYS A 151 7.76 -35.88 11.36
CA LYS A 151 7.87 -37.04 10.49
C LYS A 151 9.21 -36.99 9.78
N VAL A 152 9.74 -38.16 9.40
CA VAL A 152 10.88 -38.24 8.48
C VAL A 152 10.37 -38.57 7.09
N PHE A 153 10.54 -37.62 6.17
CA PHE A 153 10.17 -37.78 4.76
C PHE A 153 11.39 -38.08 3.91
N SER A 154 11.15 -38.76 2.80
CA SER A 154 12.07 -38.91 1.67
C SER A 154 11.35 -38.53 0.38
N GLY A 155 12.08 -37.95 -0.57
CA GLY A 155 11.55 -37.43 -1.84
C GLY A 155 12.64 -36.76 -2.67
N LEU A 156 12.34 -36.15 -3.81
CA LEU A 156 11.05 -35.66 -4.32
C LEU A 156 10.58 -36.51 -5.52
N TYR A 157 9.54 -37.33 -5.35
CA TYR A 157 9.12 -38.29 -6.38
C TYR A 157 8.11 -37.66 -7.37
N LEU A 158 8.23 -38.04 -8.65
CA LEU A 158 7.37 -37.54 -9.73
C LEU A 158 5.97 -38.13 -9.71
N THR A 159 5.85 -39.40 -9.35
CA THR A 159 4.59 -40.14 -9.39
C THR A 159 4.42 -40.98 -8.13
N GLU A 160 3.17 -41.27 -7.79
CA GLU A 160 2.82 -42.24 -6.77
C GLU A 160 3.48 -43.61 -7.02
N SER A 161 3.57 -44.04 -8.28
CA SER A 161 4.23 -45.30 -8.68
C SER A 161 5.71 -45.31 -8.27
N SER A 162 6.46 -44.25 -8.61
CA SER A 162 7.88 -44.13 -8.25
C SER A 162 8.10 -44.05 -6.73
N ALA A 163 7.20 -43.37 -5.99
CA ALA A 163 7.24 -43.33 -4.54
C ALA A 163 6.94 -44.70 -3.92
N ASN A 164 5.96 -45.45 -4.45
CA ASN A 164 5.64 -46.79 -3.99
C ASN A 164 6.79 -47.78 -4.22
N GLU A 165 7.44 -47.70 -5.39
CA GLU A 165 8.59 -48.56 -5.69
C GLU A 165 9.71 -48.36 -4.66
N GLU A 166 10.03 -47.11 -4.34
CA GLU A 166 11.09 -46.79 -3.37
C GLU A 166 10.67 -47.14 -1.93
N ALA A 167 9.40 -46.92 -1.55
CA ALA A 167 8.89 -47.33 -0.25
C ALA A 167 8.99 -48.85 -0.05
N ASN A 168 8.62 -49.63 -1.06
CA ASN A 168 8.74 -51.09 -1.03
C ASN A 168 10.19 -51.56 -0.93
N LYS A 169 11.13 -50.89 -1.60
CA LYS A 169 12.57 -51.16 -1.45
C LYS A 169 13.03 -50.88 -0.03
N ILE A 170 12.60 -49.77 0.57
CA ILE A 170 12.97 -49.42 1.94
C ILE A 170 12.44 -50.48 2.93
N ASN A 171 11.20 -50.90 2.75
CA ASN A 171 10.57 -51.94 3.58
C ASN A 171 11.30 -53.28 3.47
N ALA A 172 11.58 -53.72 2.24
CA ALA A 172 12.18 -55.02 1.99
C ALA A 172 13.67 -55.10 2.36
N ASN A 173 14.44 -54.05 2.07
CA ASN A 173 15.91 -54.10 2.15
C ASN A 173 16.46 -53.55 3.48
N TYR A 174 15.75 -52.63 4.13
CA TYR A 174 16.23 -51.95 5.33
C TYR A 174 15.35 -52.16 6.56
N GLY A 175 14.17 -52.79 6.41
CA GLY A 175 13.31 -53.17 7.52
C GLY A 175 12.60 -52.02 8.22
N TYR A 176 12.48 -50.86 7.58
CA TYR A 176 11.66 -49.74 8.05
C TYR A 176 10.22 -49.87 7.56
N ASP A 177 9.28 -49.19 8.22
CA ASP A 177 7.92 -49.02 7.71
C ASP A 177 7.85 -47.70 6.91
N ALA A 178 7.87 -47.82 5.58
CA ALA A 178 7.83 -46.72 4.64
C ALA A 178 6.51 -46.71 3.87
N LYS A 179 5.84 -45.55 3.87
CA LYS A 179 4.53 -45.35 3.24
C LYS A 179 4.50 -44.10 2.37
N VAL A 180 3.81 -44.18 1.23
CA VAL A 180 3.66 -43.04 0.32
C VAL A 180 2.80 -41.94 0.95
N ILE A 181 3.24 -40.71 0.77
CA ILE A 181 2.55 -39.49 1.16
C ILE A 181 2.11 -38.76 -0.10
N GLN A 182 0.80 -38.52 -0.16
CA GLN A 182 0.16 -37.85 -1.28
C GLN A 182 0.54 -36.34 -1.33
N PRO A 183 0.46 -35.72 -2.51
CA PRO A 183 0.65 -34.29 -2.66
C PRO A 183 -0.32 -33.50 -1.78
N SER A 184 0.17 -32.42 -1.17
CA SER A 184 -0.64 -31.52 -0.35
C SER A 184 -0.75 -30.14 -1.01
N THR A 185 -1.93 -29.54 -0.91
CA THR A 185 -2.18 -28.17 -1.37
C THR A 185 -1.66 -27.11 -0.40
N THR A 186 -1.25 -27.50 0.80
CA THR A 186 -0.81 -26.58 1.88
C THR A 186 0.67 -26.71 2.24
N ARG A 187 1.35 -27.75 1.74
CA ARG A 187 2.75 -28.03 2.11
C ARG A 187 3.76 -27.09 1.46
N VAL A 188 4.73 -26.65 2.24
CA VAL A 188 5.84 -25.78 1.84
C VAL A 188 7.16 -26.48 2.15
N GLN A 189 8.08 -26.45 1.18
CA GLN A 189 9.43 -26.96 1.29
C GLN A 189 10.38 -25.84 1.69
N VAL A 190 11.36 -26.16 2.52
CA VAL A 190 12.48 -25.31 2.89
C VAL A 190 13.75 -25.94 2.32
N ILE A 191 14.45 -25.17 1.50
CA ILE A 191 15.57 -25.63 0.70
C ILE A 191 16.79 -24.78 1.05
N ASN A 192 17.96 -25.40 1.25
CA ASN A 192 19.20 -24.66 1.48
C ASN A 192 19.84 -24.15 0.18
N GLU A 193 20.95 -23.41 0.30
CA GLU A 193 21.70 -22.88 -0.86
C GLU A 193 22.20 -23.94 -1.84
N LYS A 194 22.33 -25.20 -1.39
CA LYS A 194 22.76 -26.32 -2.24
C LYS A 194 21.62 -26.91 -3.07
N GLY A 195 20.38 -26.48 -2.83
CA GLY A 195 19.19 -27.01 -3.49
C GLY A 195 18.59 -28.24 -2.80
N ASN A 196 19.06 -28.59 -1.60
CA ASN A 196 18.53 -29.73 -0.87
C ASN A 196 17.35 -29.30 -0.02
N THR A 197 16.25 -30.06 -0.08
CA THR A 197 15.17 -29.95 0.92
C THR A 197 15.71 -30.40 2.28
N ILE A 198 15.66 -29.48 3.26
CA ILE A 198 16.17 -29.71 4.62
C ILE A 198 15.03 -29.79 5.65
N PHE A 199 13.90 -29.17 5.34
CA PHE A 199 12.73 -29.11 6.20
C PHE A 199 11.48 -28.92 5.35
N MET A 200 10.35 -29.44 5.80
CA MET A 200 9.06 -29.28 5.14
C MET A 200 8.00 -29.06 6.21
N TYR A 201 6.95 -28.31 5.88
CA TYR A 201 5.85 -28.10 6.82
C TYR A 201 4.51 -27.94 6.11
N ASP A 202 3.44 -28.28 6.84
CA ASP A 202 2.09 -27.86 6.45
C ASP A 202 1.88 -26.40 6.87
N SER A 203 1.62 -25.53 5.89
CA SER A 203 1.37 -24.12 6.20
C SER A 203 0.06 -23.84 6.95
N ALA A 204 -0.81 -24.84 7.09
CA ALA A 204 -1.96 -24.78 7.98
C ALA A 204 -1.55 -24.73 9.47
N ASP A 205 -0.35 -25.20 9.82
CA ASP A 205 0.19 -25.19 11.19
C ASP A 205 0.88 -23.86 11.56
N GLU A 206 0.79 -22.84 10.70
CA GLU A 206 1.32 -21.49 10.91
C GLU A 206 2.80 -21.46 11.35
N ILE A 207 3.68 -22.08 10.56
CA ILE A 207 5.13 -22.05 10.83
C ILE A 207 5.74 -20.71 10.40
N TYR A 208 6.50 -20.11 11.29
CA TYR A 208 7.17 -18.83 11.13
C TYR A 208 8.69 -18.98 11.22
N PHE A 209 9.38 -18.14 10.45
CA PHE A 209 10.83 -17.99 10.40
C PHE A 209 11.19 -16.62 10.97
N THR A 210 12.05 -16.59 11.99
CA THR A 210 12.62 -15.35 12.52
C THR A 210 14.15 -15.44 12.52
N GLY A 211 14.82 -14.30 12.43
CA GLY A 211 16.27 -14.27 12.62
C GLY A 211 16.63 -14.73 14.04
N LYS A 212 17.79 -15.37 14.18
CA LYS A 212 18.39 -15.62 15.49
C LYS A 212 19.14 -14.37 15.96
N ASP A 213 18.93 -13.99 17.21
CA ASP A 213 19.62 -12.85 17.83
C ASP A 213 21.13 -13.05 17.72
N TYR A 214 21.85 -12.06 17.20
CA TYR A 214 23.29 -12.12 17.04
C TYR A 214 23.95 -10.95 17.77
N ARG A 215 24.65 -11.22 18.88
CA ARG A 215 25.39 -10.21 19.65
C ARG A 215 24.55 -8.98 20.07
N GLY A 216 23.27 -9.20 20.41
CA GLY A 216 22.35 -8.15 20.82
C GLY A 216 21.78 -7.30 19.67
N THR A 217 21.93 -7.74 18.42
CA THR A 217 21.23 -7.11 17.29
C THR A 217 19.76 -7.48 17.26
N THR A 218 18.94 -6.57 16.72
CA THR A 218 17.54 -6.85 16.40
C THR A 218 17.45 -8.02 15.43
N PRO A 219 16.64 -9.06 15.74
CA PRO A 219 16.36 -10.16 14.82
C PRO A 219 15.65 -9.66 13.57
N ILE A 220 16.25 -9.96 12.40
CA ILE A 220 15.75 -9.50 11.11
C ILE A 220 15.72 -10.68 10.14
N VAL A 221 14.68 -10.70 9.32
CA VAL A 221 14.59 -11.56 8.13
C VAL A 221 14.57 -10.66 6.90
N ASN A 222 15.49 -10.90 5.98
CA ASN A 222 15.47 -10.29 4.66
C ASN A 222 14.55 -11.11 3.75
N VAL A 223 13.63 -10.42 3.07
CA VAL A 223 12.72 -10.97 2.06
C VAL A 223 12.97 -10.19 0.77
N GLU A 224 13.59 -10.83 -0.21
CA GLU A 224 13.90 -10.26 -1.54
C GLU A 224 14.50 -8.83 -1.49
N GLY A 225 15.45 -8.59 -0.58
CA GLY A 225 16.17 -7.32 -0.45
C GLY A 225 15.59 -6.34 0.57
N THR A 226 14.40 -6.59 1.12
CA THR A 226 13.83 -5.79 2.20
C THR A 226 13.96 -6.51 3.55
N ASN A 227 14.49 -5.83 4.55
CA ASN A 227 14.63 -6.34 5.90
C ASN A 227 13.33 -6.14 6.68
N TYR A 228 12.91 -7.15 7.45
CA TYR A 228 11.71 -7.12 8.29
C TYR A 228 12.04 -7.55 9.73
N ARG A 229 11.40 -6.90 10.70
CA ARG A 229 11.33 -7.36 12.10
C ARG A 229 10.33 -8.49 12.25
N GLY A 230 10.35 -9.12 13.42
CA GLY A 230 9.40 -10.17 13.78
C GLY A 230 9.67 -11.47 13.02
N ALA A 231 8.63 -12.04 12.43
CA ALA A 231 8.73 -13.32 11.74
C ALA A 231 7.99 -13.32 10.40
N ILE A 232 8.44 -14.20 9.50
CA ILE A 232 7.88 -14.41 8.17
C ILE A 232 7.23 -15.79 8.11
N THR A 233 6.05 -15.91 7.53
CA THR A 233 5.44 -17.20 7.19
C THR A 233 5.03 -17.23 5.73
N ALA A 234 5.07 -18.41 5.12
CA ALA A 234 4.51 -18.66 3.80
C ALA A 234 3.28 -19.56 3.95
N LYS A 235 2.11 -19.01 3.65
CA LYS A 235 0.83 -19.70 3.75
C LYS A 235 0.31 -20.08 2.37
N ARG A 236 0.01 -21.35 2.16
CA ARG A 236 -0.61 -21.82 0.93
C ARG A 236 -2.13 -21.76 1.04
N LEU A 237 -2.74 -20.87 0.26
CA LEU A 237 -4.17 -20.58 0.27
C LEU A 237 -4.78 -20.83 -1.10
N SER A 238 -5.98 -21.41 -1.15
CA SER A 238 -6.66 -21.72 -2.42
C SER A 238 -6.96 -20.50 -3.28
N ASN A 239 -7.15 -19.33 -2.65
CA ASN A 239 -7.46 -18.06 -3.30
C ASN A 239 -6.23 -17.15 -3.50
N SER A 240 -5.02 -17.57 -3.08
CA SER A 240 -3.84 -16.68 -3.03
C SER A 240 -2.50 -17.44 -3.13
N ASP A 241 -2.53 -18.65 -3.70
CA ASP A 241 -1.38 -19.54 -3.93
C ASP A 241 -0.42 -19.59 -2.72
N MET A 242 0.86 -19.16 -2.82
CA MET A 242 1.72 -18.96 -1.63
C MET A 242 1.74 -17.49 -1.22
N THR A 243 1.00 -17.20 -0.15
CA THR A 243 0.89 -15.89 0.48
C THR A 243 2.00 -15.68 1.51
N ILE A 244 2.74 -14.59 1.40
CA ILE A 244 3.84 -14.26 2.29
C ILE A 244 3.38 -13.21 3.29
N ILE A 245 3.49 -13.54 4.58
CA ILE A 245 2.98 -12.72 5.68
C ILE A 245 4.10 -12.42 6.65
N ASN A 246 4.24 -11.14 7.03
CA ASN A 246 5.09 -10.70 8.13
C ASN A 246 4.25 -10.49 9.38
N LYS A 247 4.54 -11.21 10.47
CA LYS A 247 3.92 -11.03 11.79
C LYS A 247 4.91 -10.35 12.73
N LEU A 248 4.50 -9.24 13.34
CA LEU A 248 5.33 -8.41 14.22
C LEU A 248 4.47 -7.59 15.19
N PRO A 249 5.07 -7.03 16.25
CA PRO A 249 4.38 -6.12 17.14
C PRO A 249 3.82 -4.89 16.39
N LEU A 250 2.61 -4.45 16.74
CA LEU A 250 1.94 -3.31 16.10
C LEU A 250 2.78 -2.03 16.15
N GLU A 251 3.46 -1.76 17.26
CA GLU A 251 4.32 -0.59 17.41
C GLU A 251 5.55 -0.67 16.47
N GLU A 252 6.12 -1.86 16.31
CA GLU A 252 7.26 -2.06 15.39
C GLU A 252 6.85 -1.99 13.92
N TYR A 253 5.61 -2.36 13.58
CA TYR A 253 5.04 -2.10 12.26
C TYR A 253 5.04 -0.59 11.94
N LEU A 254 4.69 0.26 12.92
CA LEU A 254 4.65 1.71 12.72
C LEU A 254 6.02 2.33 12.49
N TYR A 255 7.11 1.72 12.98
CA TYR A 255 8.47 2.15 12.65
C TYR A 255 8.74 2.13 11.14
N GLY A 256 8.14 1.17 10.41
CA GLY A 256 8.24 1.07 8.96
C GLY A 256 7.20 1.87 8.18
N VAL A 257 6.13 2.35 8.84
CA VAL A 257 5.04 3.13 8.21
C VAL A 257 5.29 4.64 8.31
N VAL A 258 5.56 5.16 9.50
CA VAL A 258 5.72 6.61 9.72
C VAL A 258 6.75 7.27 8.79
N PRO A 259 7.97 6.73 8.59
CA PRO A 259 8.93 7.29 7.61
C PRO A 259 8.55 7.05 6.14
N GLY A 260 7.54 6.20 5.90
CA GLY A 260 6.88 6.04 4.60
C GLY A 260 5.96 7.22 4.26
N GLU A 261 5.37 7.83 5.29
CA GLU A 261 4.33 8.85 5.18
C GLU A 261 4.86 10.28 5.37
N MET A 262 5.78 10.48 6.32
CA MET A 262 6.40 11.77 6.60
C MET A 262 7.93 11.67 6.58
N PRO A 263 8.64 12.68 6.05
CA PRO A 263 10.09 12.74 6.16
C PRO A 263 10.54 12.74 7.63
N ALA A 264 11.47 11.85 7.98
CA ALA A 264 11.94 11.68 9.36
C ALA A 264 12.71 12.90 9.94
N SER A 265 13.03 13.89 9.11
CA SER A 265 13.62 15.17 9.51
C SER A 265 12.59 16.20 9.99
N TRP A 266 11.29 15.90 9.85
CA TRP A 266 10.22 16.80 10.29
C TRP A 266 10.16 16.88 11.83
N PRO A 267 9.55 17.95 12.38
CA PRO A 267 9.46 18.14 13.82
C PRO A 267 8.79 16.96 14.52
N ILE A 268 9.28 16.62 15.71
CA ILE A 268 8.86 15.42 16.45
C ILE A 268 7.35 15.38 16.74
N GLU A 269 6.71 16.52 17.03
CA GLU A 269 5.27 16.58 17.31
C GLU A 269 4.41 16.27 16.07
N ALA A 270 4.89 16.61 14.86
CA ALA A 270 4.23 16.19 13.61
C ALA A 270 4.38 14.68 13.37
N LEU A 271 5.57 14.13 13.64
CA LEU A 271 5.83 12.69 13.54
C LEU A 271 4.98 11.90 14.55
N LYS A 272 4.80 12.41 15.78
CA LYS A 272 3.92 11.84 16.80
C LYS A 272 2.46 11.85 16.36
N ALA A 273 1.98 12.96 15.80
CA ALA A 273 0.62 13.05 15.27
C ALA A 273 0.40 12.01 14.16
N GLN A 274 1.38 11.86 13.26
CA GLN A 274 1.35 10.83 12.21
C GLN A 274 1.41 9.40 12.77
N ALA A 275 2.18 9.15 13.83
CA ALA A 275 2.24 7.83 14.48
C ALA A 275 0.89 7.44 15.08
N VAL A 276 0.23 8.36 15.78
CA VAL A 276 -1.11 8.14 16.36
C VAL A 276 -2.16 7.93 15.29
N ALA A 277 -2.15 8.74 14.22
CA ALA A 277 -3.05 8.55 13.09
C ALA A 277 -2.80 7.19 12.40
N ALA A 278 -1.54 6.85 12.11
CA ALA A 278 -1.21 5.58 11.49
C ALA A 278 -1.63 4.37 12.34
N ARG A 279 -1.45 4.45 13.67
CA ARG A 279 -1.93 3.43 14.62
C ARG A 279 -3.44 3.29 14.58
N GLY A 280 -4.17 4.40 14.64
CA GLY A 280 -5.63 4.41 14.55
C GLY A 280 -6.14 3.76 13.26
N PHE A 281 -5.53 4.11 12.12
CA PHE A 281 -5.86 3.52 10.83
C PHE A 281 -5.64 2.00 10.82
N ALA A 282 -4.49 1.55 11.34
CA ALA A 282 -4.16 0.13 11.38
C ALA A 282 -5.15 -0.68 12.22
N LEU A 283 -5.60 -0.09 13.34
CA LEU A 283 -6.58 -0.70 14.24
C LEU A 283 -7.99 -0.72 13.65
N THR A 284 -8.48 0.36 13.04
CA THR A 284 -9.82 0.39 12.44
C THR A 284 -9.92 -0.47 11.18
N ASN A 285 -8.81 -0.68 10.47
CA ASN A 285 -8.75 -1.52 9.28
C ASN A 285 -8.17 -2.92 9.55
N PHE A 286 -8.02 -3.33 10.82
CA PHE A 286 -7.28 -4.54 11.20
C PHE A 286 -7.77 -5.83 10.53
N ASN A 287 -9.03 -5.91 10.12
CA ASN A 287 -9.60 -7.10 9.47
C ASN A 287 -9.75 -6.99 7.95
N LYS A 288 -9.16 -5.96 7.31
CA LYS A 288 -9.38 -5.64 5.89
C LYS A 288 -9.02 -6.78 4.93
N TYR A 289 -8.01 -7.58 5.25
CA TYR A 289 -7.55 -8.70 4.42
C TYR A 289 -7.70 -10.06 5.09
N LYS A 290 -8.65 -10.20 6.03
CA LYS A 290 -8.85 -11.44 6.79
C LYS A 290 -9.07 -12.67 5.90
N GLN A 291 -9.63 -12.52 4.69
CA GLN A 291 -9.78 -13.60 3.71
C GLN A 291 -8.45 -14.21 3.21
N PHE A 292 -7.33 -13.53 3.44
CA PHE A 292 -5.97 -14.00 3.12
C PHE A 292 -5.14 -14.26 4.40
N ASP A 293 -5.79 -14.32 5.57
CA ASP A 293 -5.17 -14.58 6.87
C ASP A 293 -4.15 -13.52 7.35
N PHE A 294 -4.27 -12.29 6.87
CA PHE A 294 -3.50 -11.14 7.37
C PHE A 294 -4.40 -9.91 7.57
N ASN A 295 -3.86 -8.89 8.24
CA ASN A 295 -4.60 -7.71 8.65
C ASN A 295 -4.60 -6.63 7.57
N LEU A 296 -3.39 -6.19 7.17
CA LEU A 296 -3.15 -5.10 6.22
C LEU A 296 -2.09 -5.51 5.19
N CYS A 297 -1.99 -4.79 4.07
CA CYS A 297 -0.93 -4.99 3.08
C CYS A 297 0.17 -3.91 3.17
N SER A 298 1.32 -4.16 2.54
CA SER A 298 2.48 -3.25 2.59
C SER A 298 2.40 -2.03 1.66
N THR A 299 1.35 -1.90 0.85
CA THR A 299 1.18 -0.86 -0.17
C THR A 299 0.18 0.21 0.24
N THR A 300 0.02 1.24 -0.61
CA THR A 300 -0.96 2.33 -0.45
C THR A 300 -2.42 1.88 -0.38
N ASN A 301 -2.74 0.62 -0.69
CA ASN A 301 -4.06 0.06 -0.43
C ASN A 301 -4.35 -0.06 1.08
N SER A 302 -3.31 -0.07 1.92
CA SER A 302 -3.40 0.13 3.37
C SER A 302 -2.52 1.32 3.75
N GLN A 303 -1.27 1.09 4.14
CA GLN A 303 -0.28 2.12 4.44
C GLN A 303 1.06 1.66 3.87
N VAL A 304 1.90 2.62 3.48
CA VAL A 304 3.21 2.30 2.91
C VAL A 304 4.12 1.73 4.01
N TYR A 305 4.25 0.40 4.07
CA TYR A 305 5.09 -0.29 5.05
C TYR A 305 6.41 -0.71 4.41
N LYS A 306 7.50 -0.03 4.80
CA LYS A 306 8.83 -0.23 4.23
C LYS A 306 9.70 -1.26 4.97
N GLY A 307 9.12 -2.00 5.91
CA GLY A 307 9.86 -2.93 6.77
C GLY A 307 10.91 -2.22 7.64
N TYR A 308 11.84 -3.01 8.17
CA TYR A 308 13.01 -2.53 8.91
C TYR A 308 13.92 -1.63 8.07
N THR A 309 14.02 -1.91 6.76
CA THR A 309 14.85 -1.11 5.84
C THR A 309 14.44 0.36 5.79
N GLY A 310 13.15 0.66 5.98
CA GLY A 310 12.64 2.03 5.96
C GLY A 310 12.62 2.75 7.31
N GLU A 311 12.97 2.07 8.40
CA GLU A 311 12.92 2.67 9.74
C GLU A 311 13.89 3.85 9.88
N HIS A 312 13.54 4.78 10.77
CA HIS A 312 14.41 5.89 11.12
C HIS A 312 14.33 6.18 12.62
N PRO A 313 15.44 6.39 13.34
CA PRO A 313 15.43 6.60 14.79
C PRO A 313 14.44 7.70 15.26
N ASN A 314 14.41 8.85 14.57
CA ASN A 314 13.48 9.93 14.92
C ASN A 314 11.99 9.53 14.82
N THR A 315 11.61 8.75 13.81
CA THR A 315 10.22 8.29 13.67
C THR A 315 9.93 7.17 14.66
N ASN A 316 10.91 6.33 14.99
CA ASN A 316 10.75 5.29 16.01
C ASN A 316 10.50 5.92 17.39
N VAL A 317 11.26 6.96 17.76
CA VAL A 317 11.01 7.74 18.99
C VAL A 317 9.59 8.32 19.01
N ALA A 318 9.10 8.86 17.89
CA ALA A 318 7.73 9.38 17.81
C ALA A 318 6.66 8.31 18.06
N VAL A 319 6.88 7.10 17.51
CA VAL A 319 6.02 5.94 17.75
C VAL A 319 6.06 5.52 19.22
N ASP A 320 7.25 5.42 19.81
CA ASP A 320 7.45 4.99 21.19
C ASP A 320 6.85 5.97 22.20
N GLU A 321 7.08 7.27 22.02
CA GLU A 321 6.51 8.32 22.90
C GLU A 321 4.99 8.45 22.76
N THR A 322 4.40 7.88 21.71
CA THR A 322 2.95 7.80 21.50
C THR A 322 2.42 6.37 21.59
N ARG A 323 3.17 5.45 22.18
CA ARG A 323 2.77 4.04 22.30
C ARG A 323 1.35 3.93 22.85
N SER A 324 0.53 3.14 22.16
CA SER A 324 -0.88 2.90 22.51
C SER A 324 -1.78 4.14 22.54
N LYS A 325 -1.33 5.32 22.09
CA LYS A 325 -2.18 6.49 21.89
C LYS A 325 -2.98 6.37 20.61
N VAL A 326 -4.27 6.61 20.72
CA VAL A 326 -5.26 6.52 19.63
C VAL A 326 -6.20 7.73 19.68
N ILE A 327 -6.96 7.92 18.60
CA ILE A 327 -7.97 8.98 18.48
C ILE A 327 -9.35 8.34 18.66
N THR A 328 -10.17 8.90 19.55
CA THR A 328 -11.52 8.42 19.81
C THR A 328 -12.55 9.54 19.67
N TYR A 329 -13.76 9.19 19.25
CA TYR A 329 -14.92 10.07 19.24
C TYR A 329 -16.03 9.39 20.03
N ASN A 330 -16.55 10.06 21.05
CA ASN A 330 -17.51 9.49 22.01
C ASN A 330 -17.06 8.12 22.58
N GLY A 331 -15.77 7.99 22.90
CA GLY A 331 -15.16 6.77 23.45
C GLY A 331 -15.02 5.61 22.45
N THR A 332 -15.32 5.83 21.16
CA THR A 332 -15.13 4.84 20.10
C THR A 332 -13.91 5.21 19.27
N LEU A 333 -13.04 4.24 18.98
CA LEU A 333 -11.92 4.42 18.07
C LEU A 333 -12.40 4.93 16.71
N VAL A 334 -11.73 5.95 16.18
CA VAL A 334 -12.05 6.52 14.87
C VAL A 334 -10.94 6.28 13.87
N GLU A 335 -11.31 6.14 12.60
CA GLU A 335 -10.37 5.97 11.50
C GLU A 335 -9.81 7.34 11.08
N PRO A 336 -8.53 7.64 11.35
CA PRO A 336 -7.98 8.98 11.19
C PRO A 336 -7.28 9.12 9.83
N TYR A 337 -8.03 9.60 8.84
CA TYR A 337 -7.52 9.85 7.50
C TYR A 337 -6.55 11.05 7.46
N TYR A 338 -5.49 10.95 6.67
CA TYR A 338 -4.49 12.01 6.51
C TYR A 338 -4.07 12.13 5.05
N HIS A 339 -3.58 13.32 4.66
CA HIS A 339 -3.18 13.63 3.29
C HIS A 339 -2.02 14.64 3.26
N SER A 340 -1.36 14.80 2.11
CA SER A 340 -0.12 15.59 2.02
C SER A 340 -0.32 17.06 2.36
N ASN A 341 -1.20 17.76 1.65
CA ASN A 341 -1.43 19.19 1.84
C ASN A 341 -2.90 19.52 1.57
N SER A 342 -3.56 20.28 2.45
CA SER A 342 -4.98 20.63 2.28
C SER A 342 -5.22 21.75 1.27
N GLY A 343 -4.24 22.65 1.08
CA GLY A 343 -4.38 23.84 0.24
C GLY A 343 -5.08 25.01 0.93
N GLY A 344 -5.16 24.98 2.27
CA GLY A 344 -5.78 26.03 3.09
C GLY A 344 -7.04 25.60 3.83
N HIS A 345 -7.64 24.46 3.48
CA HIS A 345 -8.84 23.96 4.16
C HIS A 345 -8.99 22.44 3.95
N THR A 346 -9.44 21.71 4.97
CA THR A 346 -9.81 20.29 4.84
C THR A 346 -11.27 20.16 4.38
N GLU A 347 -11.79 18.94 4.25
CA GLU A 347 -13.12 18.69 3.69
C GLU A 347 -13.96 17.76 4.56
N ASP A 348 -15.29 17.91 4.44
CA ASP A 348 -16.26 16.98 5.01
C ASP A 348 -16.22 15.63 4.28
N SER A 349 -16.22 14.54 5.05
CA SER A 349 -16.14 13.17 4.52
C SER A 349 -17.11 12.86 3.38
N GLU A 350 -18.34 13.34 3.46
CA GLU A 350 -19.43 13.09 2.51
C GLU A 350 -19.23 13.81 1.16
N ASN A 351 -18.39 14.84 1.11
CA ASN A 351 -18.03 15.53 -0.12
C ASN A 351 -16.96 14.77 -0.92
N ILE A 352 -16.31 13.79 -0.29
CA ILE A 352 -15.23 12.99 -0.87
C ILE A 352 -15.67 11.53 -1.05
N TRP A 353 -16.39 10.97 -0.07
CA TRP A 353 -16.91 9.60 -0.05
C TRP A 353 -18.42 9.57 0.21
N ALA A 354 -19.00 8.38 0.29
CA ALA A 354 -20.46 8.23 0.46
C ALA A 354 -20.93 8.47 1.92
N GLY A 355 -20.09 8.16 2.91
CA GLY A 355 -20.47 8.20 4.33
C GLY A 355 -20.09 9.52 5.02
N GLN A 356 -20.97 9.98 5.90
CA GLN A 356 -20.70 11.07 6.83
C GLN A 356 -19.98 10.55 8.08
N LEU A 357 -18.84 11.13 8.43
CA LEU A 357 -18.06 10.84 9.64
C LEU A 357 -18.01 12.10 10.51
N SER A 358 -18.63 12.08 11.69
CA SER A 358 -18.80 13.26 12.55
C SER A 358 -17.48 13.93 12.97
N TYR A 359 -16.38 13.17 12.99
CA TYR A 359 -15.05 13.65 13.36
C TYR A 359 -14.19 14.08 12.16
N ILE A 360 -14.63 13.83 10.91
CA ILE A 360 -14.00 14.31 9.68
C ILE A 360 -14.86 15.44 9.12
N ARG A 361 -14.59 16.65 9.57
CA ARG A 361 -15.26 17.88 9.14
C ARG A 361 -14.23 18.82 8.51
N GLY A 362 -14.67 19.64 7.57
CA GLY A 362 -13.83 20.69 7.01
C GLY A 362 -13.41 21.70 8.09
N VAL A 363 -12.11 21.91 8.22
CA VAL A 363 -11.50 22.92 9.08
C VAL A 363 -10.53 23.79 8.28
N GLU A 364 -10.43 25.06 8.67
CA GLU A 364 -9.44 25.99 8.12
C GLU A 364 -8.03 25.53 8.47
N ASP A 365 -7.13 25.53 7.49
CA ASP A 365 -5.76 25.01 7.62
C ASP A 365 -4.75 25.96 6.97
N ASN A 366 -4.67 27.18 7.52
CA ASN A 366 -3.69 28.20 7.13
C ASN A 366 -2.24 27.73 7.31
N PHE A 367 -2.00 26.69 8.11
CA PHE A 367 -0.69 26.08 8.33
C PHE A 367 -0.16 25.34 7.10
N SER A 368 -1.03 24.91 6.19
CA SER A 368 -0.64 24.21 4.95
C SER A 368 -0.27 25.13 3.79
N LEU A 369 -0.53 26.43 3.93
CA LEU A 369 -0.17 27.45 2.95
C LEU A 369 1.37 27.60 2.88
N ASP A 370 1.86 28.11 1.74
CA ASP A 370 3.29 28.31 1.46
C ASP A 370 4.17 27.04 1.54
N ALA A 371 3.55 25.87 1.64
CA ALA A 371 4.22 24.58 1.58
C ALA A 371 4.13 23.98 0.17
N PRO A 372 5.02 23.02 -0.19
CA PRO A 372 4.94 22.29 -1.45
C PRO A 372 3.53 21.73 -1.71
N ASN A 373 3.08 21.90 -2.96
CA ASN A 373 1.76 21.49 -3.44
C ASN A 373 0.56 22.17 -2.76
N SER A 374 0.75 23.27 -2.02
CA SER A 374 -0.35 24.13 -1.56
C SER A 374 -1.16 24.69 -2.73
N THR A 375 -0.49 25.02 -3.84
CA THR A 375 -1.10 25.35 -5.14
C THR A 375 -0.43 24.57 -6.27
N TRP A 376 -1.12 24.41 -7.39
CA TRP A 376 -0.61 23.80 -8.61
C TRP A 376 -1.36 24.28 -9.85
N SER A 377 -0.73 24.15 -11.02
CA SER A 377 -1.36 24.39 -12.32
C SER A 377 -0.98 23.27 -13.28
N VAL A 378 -1.91 22.85 -14.14
CA VAL A 378 -1.70 21.90 -15.22
C VAL A 378 -2.57 22.31 -16.42
N SER A 379 -2.08 22.13 -17.64
CA SER A 379 -2.94 22.21 -18.82
C SER A 379 -3.09 20.85 -19.47
N PHE A 380 -4.26 20.62 -20.07
CA PHE A 380 -4.54 19.45 -20.87
C PHE A 380 -5.08 19.84 -22.22
N THR A 381 -4.59 19.21 -23.28
CA THR A 381 -5.28 19.19 -24.57
C THR A 381 -6.54 18.32 -24.50
N LYS A 382 -7.47 18.53 -25.43
CA LYS A 382 -8.63 17.64 -25.63
C LYS A 382 -8.22 16.17 -25.82
N ASP A 383 -7.14 15.91 -26.56
CA ASP A 383 -6.63 14.56 -26.78
C ASP A 383 -6.07 13.93 -25.50
N GLU A 384 -5.38 14.70 -24.66
CA GLU A 384 -4.90 14.21 -23.36
C GLU A 384 -6.07 13.84 -22.43
N ILE A 385 -7.13 14.65 -22.40
CA ILE A 385 -8.36 14.32 -21.66
C ILE A 385 -8.98 13.04 -22.22
N LYS A 386 -9.11 12.92 -23.55
CA LYS A 386 -9.63 11.72 -24.22
C LYS A 386 -8.84 10.47 -23.85
N ASN A 387 -7.52 10.55 -23.86
CA ASN A 387 -6.64 9.43 -23.50
C ASN A 387 -6.79 9.03 -22.03
N ARG A 388 -6.88 10.01 -21.13
CA ARG A 388 -7.11 9.79 -19.69
C ARG A 388 -8.45 9.11 -19.41
N LEU A 389 -9.51 9.53 -20.10
CA LEU A 389 -10.82 8.88 -20.08
C LEU A 389 -10.74 7.43 -20.59
N ALA A 390 -10.08 7.21 -21.73
CA ALA A 390 -9.93 5.88 -22.34
C ALA A 390 -9.16 4.91 -21.44
N ASN A 391 -8.13 5.38 -20.71
CA ASN A 391 -7.40 4.59 -19.70
C ASN A 391 -8.31 4.12 -18.55
N HIS A 392 -9.46 4.76 -18.36
CA HIS A 392 -10.48 4.41 -17.38
C HIS A 392 -11.73 3.77 -18.01
N ASN A 393 -11.63 3.31 -19.27
CA ASN A 393 -12.72 2.71 -20.06
C ASN A 393 -13.93 3.64 -20.26
N ILE A 394 -13.69 4.95 -20.34
CA ILE A 394 -14.71 5.96 -20.64
C ILE A 394 -14.51 6.44 -22.08
N PHE A 395 -15.54 6.31 -22.91
CA PHE A 395 -15.50 6.66 -24.33
C PHE A 395 -16.69 7.55 -24.67
N ILE A 396 -16.43 8.85 -24.91
CA ILE A 396 -17.47 9.87 -25.20
C ILE A 396 -17.22 10.60 -26.53
N GLY A 397 -16.41 10.02 -27.42
CA GLY A 397 -15.98 10.66 -28.66
C GLY A 397 -14.85 11.67 -28.45
N ASP A 398 -14.82 12.70 -29.31
CA ASP A 398 -13.86 13.80 -29.23
C ASP A 398 -14.31 14.82 -28.18
N ILE A 399 -13.37 15.36 -27.40
CA ILE A 399 -13.70 16.27 -26.28
C ILE A 399 -14.13 17.63 -26.82
N LEU A 400 -15.32 18.05 -26.39
CA LEU A 400 -15.92 19.33 -26.74
C LEU A 400 -15.68 20.38 -25.66
N ASP A 401 -16.00 20.04 -24.41
CA ASP A 401 -15.96 20.98 -23.29
C ASP A 401 -15.82 20.28 -21.93
N MET A 402 -15.45 21.03 -20.90
CA MET A 402 -15.35 20.56 -19.52
C MET A 402 -15.85 21.65 -18.56
N LYS A 403 -16.87 21.33 -17.75
CA LYS A 403 -17.49 22.29 -16.80
C LYS A 403 -17.63 21.72 -15.41
N ILE A 404 -17.19 22.48 -14.41
CA ILE A 404 -17.53 22.23 -13.01
C ILE A 404 -18.98 22.66 -12.80
N THR A 405 -19.84 21.73 -12.39
CA THR A 405 -21.28 22.01 -12.17
C THR A 405 -21.65 22.12 -10.70
N SER A 406 -20.80 21.67 -9.78
CA SER A 406 -21.00 21.82 -8.34
C SER A 406 -19.69 21.78 -7.58
N ILE A 407 -19.61 22.61 -6.53
CA ILE A 407 -18.50 22.68 -5.56
C ILE A 407 -19.06 22.54 -4.14
N SER A 408 -18.25 22.03 -3.22
CA SER A 408 -18.57 21.99 -1.79
C SER A 408 -18.45 23.38 -1.17
N ASN A 409 -18.98 23.53 0.05
CA ASN A 409 -18.79 24.76 0.84
C ASN A 409 -17.31 25.05 1.14
N ASN A 410 -16.46 24.01 1.12
CA ASN A 410 -15.02 24.10 1.35
C ASN A 410 -14.22 24.17 0.04
N GLY A 411 -14.88 24.35 -1.11
CA GLY A 411 -14.26 24.69 -2.40
C GLY A 411 -13.82 23.51 -3.28
N ARG A 412 -14.04 22.26 -2.88
CA ARG A 412 -13.72 21.09 -3.72
C ARG A 412 -14.80 20.81 -4.76
N VAL A 413 -14.39 20.37 -5.94
CA VAL A 413 -15.28 19.96 -7.02
C VAL A 413 -16.08 18.72 -6.60
N LEU A 414 -17.40 18.86 -6.57
CA LEU A 414 -18.34 17.77 -6.31
C LEU A 414 -18.85 17.13 -7.61
N SER A 415 -18.93 17.91 -8.69
CA SER A 415 -19.36 17.41 -9.99
C SER A 415 -18.65 18.16 -11.11
N LEU A 416 -18.03 17.39 -12.00
CA LEU A 416 -17.41 17.83 -13.24
C LEU A 416 -18.09 17.11 -14.40
N VAL A 417 -18.55 17.84 -15.40
CA VAL A 417 -19.11 17.26 -16.64
C VAL A 417 -18.13 17.47 -17.77
N VAL A 418 -17.75 16.37 -18.44
CA VAL A 418 -16.96 16.39 -19.68
C VAL A 418 -17.89 16.07 -20.84
N TYR A 419 -17.97 16.97 -21.81
CA TYR A 419 -18.79 16.83 -23.01
C TYR A 419 -17.94 16.30 -24.16
N GLY A 420 -18.46 15.33 -24.90
CA GLY A 420 -17.84 14.82 -26.11
C GLY A 420 -18.84 14.65 -27.26
N THR A 421 -18.34 14.32 -28.45
CA THR A 421 -19.18 14.19 -29.66
C THR A 421 -20.17 13.03 -29.62
N GLU A 422 -19.92 12.01 -28.79
CA GLU A 422 -20.76 10.81 -28.67
C GLU A 422 -21.49 10.71 -27.32
N GLY A 423 -21.35 11.71 -26.45
CA GLY A 423 -22.02 11.72 -25.15
C GLY A 423 -21.38 12.68 -24.15
N GLN A 424 -21.64 12.43 -22.86
CA GLN A 424 -21.00 13.16 -21.77
C GLN A 424 -20.66 12.21 -20.63
N GLU A 425 -19.65 12.56 -19.86
CA GLU A 425 -19.27 11.87 -18.64
C GLU A 425 -19.45 12.79 -17.44
N ILE A 426 -20.17 12.31 -16.42
CA ILE A 426 -20.32 13.00 -15.13
C ILE A 426 -19.35 12.37 -14.14
N MET A 427 -18.41 13.19 -13.67
CA MET A 427 -17.41 12.81 -12.68
C MET A 427 -17.75 13.43 -11.34
N GLU A 428 -18.29 12.61 -10.44
CA GLU A 428 -18.63 13.04 -9.09
C GLU A 428 -17.44 12.89 -8.13
N LYS A 429 -17.29 13.87 -7.23
CA LYS A 429 -16.33 13.88 -6.12
C LYS A 429 -14.89 13.56 -6.57
N GLN A 430 -14.31 12.47 -6.07
CA GLN A 430 -12.94 12.04 -6.37
C GLN A 430 -12.73 11.50 -7.79
N LYS A 431 -13.81 11.26 -8.55
CA LYS A 431 -13.69 10.67 -9.90
C LYS A 431 -12.93 11.60 -10.85
N SER A 432 -13.15 12.91 -10.76
CA SER A 432 -12.41 13.90 -11.56
C SER A 432 -10.91 13.84 -11.29
N ARG A 433 -10.52 13.84 -10.00
CA ARG A 433 -9.12 13.71 -9.58
C ARG A 433 -8.49 12.40 -10.07
N THR A 434 -9.21 11.29 -9.95
CA THR A 434 -8.69 9.96 -10.31
C THR A 434 -8.52 9.83 -11.82
N VAL A 435 -9.56 10.17 -12.59
CA VAL A 435 -9.57 10.01 -14.04
C VAL A 435 -8.61 10.99 -14.71
N LEU A 436 -8.56 12.24 -14.25
CA LEU A 436 -7.64 13.25 -14.79
C LEU A 436 -6.24 13.22 -14.16
N GLU A 437 -6.01 12.34 -13.18
CA GLU A 437 -4.76 12.18 -12.42
C GLU A 437 -4.27 13.49 -11.77
N LEU A 438 -5.20 14.26 -11.20
CA LEU A 438 -4.92 15.52 -10.52
C LEU A 438 -4.35 15.31 -9.12
N LYS A 439 -3.64 16.32 -8.60
CA LYS A 439 -3.17 16.32 -7.22
C LYS A 439 -4.34 16.30 -6.22
N SER A 440 -5.39 17.07 -6.46
CA SER A 440 -6.56 17.14 -5.59
C SER A 440 -7.85 17.30 -6.40
N SER A 441 -9.00 17.21 -5.72
CA SER A 441 -10.30 17.60 -6.27
C SER A 441 -10.60 19.09 -6.05
N TRP A 442 -9.64 19.90 -5.60
CA TRP A 442 -9.79 21.33 -5.43
C TRP A 442 -9.13 22.06 -6.59
N PHE A 443 -9.92 22.43 -7.59
CA PHE A 443 -9.44 23.16 -8.76
C PHE A 443 -10.54 24.00 -9.42
N SER A 444 -10.12 25.00 -10.18
CA SER A 444 -10.92 25.72 -11.17
C SER A 444 -10.45 25.38 -12.58
N ILE A 445 -11.28 25.65 -13.57
CA ILE A 445 -10.97 25.46 -14.98
C ILE A 445 -11.07 26.82 -15.65
N ASN A 446 -10.00 27.22 -16.32
CA ASN A 446 -10.03 28.31 -17.29
C ASN A 446 -10.05 27.65 -18.67
N SER A 447 -11.15 27.79 -19.40
CA SER A 447 -11.18 27.51 -20.84
C SER A 447 -11.03 28.84 -21.57
N ASN A 448 -10.06 28.94 -22.47
CA ASN A 448 -9.89 30.12 -23.33
C ASN A 448 -11.02 30.25 -24.39
N ASN A 449 -12.15 29.56 -24.19
CA ASN A 449 -13.38 29.71 -24.98
C ASN A 449 -14.39 30.65 -24.30
N ASP A 450 -14.07 31.19 -23.12
CA ASP A 450 -14.84 32.29 -22.56
C ASP A 450 -14.52 33.55 -23.37
N THR A 451 -15.36 33.86 -24.37
CA THR A 451 -15.27 35.08 -25.18
C THR A 451 -15.50 36.37 -24.38
N ASN A 452 -15.62 36.26 -23.06
CA ASN A 452 -15.53 37.37 -22.13
C ASN A 452 -14.08 37.46 -21.61
N ASN A 453 -13.15 37.85 -22.49
CA ASN A 453 -11.83 38.38 -22.12
C ASN A 453 -12.01 39.74 -21.41
N GLU A 454 -12.65 39.73 -20.25
CA GLU A 454 -12.61 40.87 -19.35
C GLU A 454 -11.38 40.68 -18.47
N SER A 455 -10.35 41.49 -18.69
CA SER A 455 -9.18 41.53 -17.80
C SER A 455 -9.64 41.91 -16.40
N GLN A 456 -9.74 40.91 -15.52
CA GLN A 456 -10.15 41.07 -14.13
C GLN A 456 -8.92 41.31 -13.24
N LEU A 457 -8.96 42.42 -12.48
CA LEU A 457 -7.99 42.76 -11.46
C LEU A 457 -8.52 42.32 -10.08
N MET A 458 -7.82 41.44 -9.38
CA MET A 458 -8.11 41.19 -7.97
C MET A 458 -7.56 42.32 -7.11
N VAL A 459 -8.43 42.98 -6.36
CA VAL A 459 -8.07 44.02 -5.40
C VAL A 459 -8.52 43.65 -4.00
N ILE A 460 -7.79 44.14 -3.00
CA ILE A 460 -8.19 44.07 -1.60
C ILE A 460 -8.69 45.47 -1.22
N ASN A 461 -9.98 45.58 -0.94
CA ASN A 461 -10.55 46.83 -0.46
C ASN A 461 -10.03 47.10 0.96
N GLY A 462 -9.45 48.28 1.22
CA GLY A 462 -8.88 48.62 2.53
C GLY A 462 -9.87 48.56 3.71
N SER A 463 -11.17 48.44 3.45
CA SER A 463 -12.22 48.31 4.46
C SER A 463 -12.72 46.87 4.70
N ALA A 464 -12.43 45.93 3.80
CA ALA A 464 -12.82 44.54 3.94
C ALA A 464 -11.62 43.67 3.54
N SER A 465 -11.15 42.81 4.44
CA SER A 465 -10.10 41.81 4.18
C SER A 465 -10.57 40.71 3.21
N LYS A 466 -11.31 41.08 2.17
CA LYS A 466 -11.97 40.23 1.21
C LYS A 466 -11.49 40.65 -0.18
N GLU A 467 -11.04 39.66 -0.94
CA GLU A 467 -10.65 39.86 -2.34
C GLU A 467 -11.89 40.17 -3.18
N GLU A 468 -11.82 41.23 -3.97
CA GLU A 468 -12.85 41.61 -4.94
C GLU A 468 -12.24 41.59 -6.34
N SER A 469 -12.99 41.04 -7.30
CA SER A 469 -12.62 41.09 -8.72
C SER A 469 -13.20 42.34 -9.35
N ILE A 470 -12.35 43.17 -9.97
CA ILE A 470 -12.74 44.37 -10.69
C ILE A 470 -12.38 44.21 -12.16
N ASN A 471 -13.38 44.34 -13.04
CA ASN A 471 -13.15 44.53 -14.46
C ASN A 471 -12.57 45.94 -14.72
N LEU A 472 -11.44 45.99 -15.43
CA LEU A 472 -10.73 47.23 -15.77
C LEU A 472 -11.32 47.98 -16.97
N THR A 473 -12.07 47.29 -17.84
CA THR A 473 -12.73 47.90 -19.00
C THR A 473 -13.78 48.90 -18.54
N SER A 474 -13.79 50.09 -19.16
CA SER A 474 -14.66 51.24 -18.82
C SER A 474 -14.42 51.86 -17.43
N LYS A 475 -13.32 51.50 -16.76
CA LYS A 475 -12.85 52.23 -15.57
C LYS A 475 -12.06 53.47 -16.00
N HIS A 476 -12.05 54.47 -15.13
CA HIS A 476 -11.39 55.74 -15.40
C HIS A 476 -10.09 55.83 -14.61
N VAL A 477 -9.01 56.26 -15.27
CA VAL A 477 -7.72 56.60 -14.66
C VAL A 477 -7.57 58.11 -14.65
N ILE A 478 -7.11 58.65 -13.53
CA ILE A 478 -6.81 60.08 -13.38
C ILE A 478 -5.31 60.26 -13.55
N THR A 479 -4.90 61.08 -14.52
CA THR A 479 -3.51 61.49 -14.72
C THR A 479 -3.39 63.01 -14.59
N ALA A 480 -2.16 63.53 -14.66
CA ALA A 480 -1.92 64.97 -14.66
C ALA A 480 -2.55 65.68 -15.88
N ASP A 481 -2.77 64.96 -16.98
CA ASP A 481 -3.30 65.49 -18.24
C ASP A 481 -4.82 65.33 -18.36
N GLY A 482 -5.48 64.65 -17.41
CA GLY A 482 -6.94 64.52 -17.36
C GLY A 482 -7.42 63.15 -16.90
N ILE A 483 -8.73 62.92 -17.10
CA ILE A 483 -9.37 61.64 -16.80
C ILE A 483 -9.50 60.86 -18.11
N TYR A 484 -8.99 59.63 -18.12
CA TYR A 484 -8.99 58.75 -19.28
C TYR A 484 -9.79 57.48 -18.97
N GLU A 485 -10.67 57.07 -19.87
CA GLU A 485 -11.34 55.78 -19.79
C GLU A 485 -10.42 54.68 -20.34
N ILE A 486 -10.30 53.58 -19.60
CA ILE A 486 -9.62 52.37 -20.05
C ILE A 486 -10.56 51.67 -21.05
N SER A 487 -10.30 51.89 -22.34
CA SER A 487 -11.05 51.30 -23.45
C SER A 487 -10.54 49.92 -23.86
N ASN A 488 -9.29 49.57 -23.51
CA ASN A 488 -8.70 48.25 -23.67
C ASN A 488 -7.68 48.01 -22.54
N SER A 489 -7.57 46.77 -22.06
CA SER A 489 -6.65 46.36 -21.02
C SER A 489 -5.25 45.98 -21.54
N GLN A 490 -5.06 45.78 -22.85
CA GLN A 490 -3.77 45.42 -23.43
C GLN A 490 -2.71 46.52 -23.19
N GLY A 491 -1.52 46.11 -22.75
CA GLY A 491 -0.38 47.00 -22.52
C GLY A 491 -0.45 47.80 -21.22
N LEU A 492 -1.47 47.61 -20.39
CA LEU A 492 -1.54 48.24 -19.06
C LEU A 492 -0.48 47.60 -18.15
N SER A 493 0.29 48.41 -17.43
CA SER A 493 1.19 47.91 -16.39
C SER A 493 0.64 48.25 -15.01
N ILE A 494 0.49 47.25 -14.15
CA ILE A 494 0.04 47.42 -12.76
C ILE A 494 1.26 47.40 -11.85
N PHE A 495 1.39 48.42 -11.00
CA PHE A 495 2.42 48.46 -9.97
C PHE A 495 1.86 48.00 -8.63
N ASN A 496 2.41 46.92 -8.06
CA ASN A 496 1.94 46.34 -6.79
C ASN A 496 2.69 46.84 -5.54
N GLY A 497 3.45 47.94 -5.69
CA GLY A 497 4.32 48.47 -4.63
C GLY A 497 5.75 47.92 -4.62
N LYS A 498 6.04 46.87 -5.41
CA LYS A 498 7.40 46.31 -5.57
C LYS A 498 7.85 46.24 -7.02
N GLU A 499 6.95 45.84 -7.93
CA GLU A 499 7.25 45.64 -9.35
C GLU A 499 6.06 46.06 -10.23
N TYR A 500 6.36 46.34 -11.50
CA TYR A 500 5.36 46.50 -12.55
C TYR A 500 5.06 45.14 -13.19
N ARG A 501 3.78 44.85 -13.44
CA ARG A 501 3.34 43.70 -14.24
C ARG A 501 2.50 44.19 -15.41
N SER A 502 2.93 43.89 -16.63
CA SER A 502 2.16 44.17 -17.85
C SER A 502 0.99 43.20 -17.99
N ILE A 503 -0.17 43.72 -18.40
CA ILE A 503 -1.32 43.02 -18.93
C ILE A 503 -1.11 42.93 -20.44
N ASP A 504 -0.09 42.17 -20.85
CA ASP A 504 0.05 41.80 -22.25
C ASP A 504 -0.68 40.46 -22.43
N GLU A 505 -1.78 40.49 -23.18
CA GLU A 505 -2.27 39.26 -23.79
C GLU A 505 -1.17 38.79 -24.75
N GLU A 506 -0.59 37.61 -24.52
CA GLU A 506 -0.12 36.84 -25.65
C GLU A 506 -1.33 36.66 -26.57
N VAL A 507 -1.33 37.36 -27.70
CA VAL A 507 -2.24 37.08 -28.80
C VAL A 507 -1.90 35.68 -29.29
N ILE A 508 -2.51 34.67 -28.67
CA ILE A 508 -2.60 33.33 -29.23
C ILE A 508 -3.78 33.40 -30.21
N GLU A 509 -3.50 33.74 -31.46
CA GLU A 509 -4.37 33.31 -32.56
C GLU A 509 -4.40 31.78 -32.56
N ASN A 510 -5.35 31.18 -31.84
CA ASN A 510 -5.91 29.84 -32.09
C ASN A 510 -7.04 29.59 -31.08
N ILE A 511 -8.19 29.11 -31.56
CA ILE A 511 -9.26 28.52 -30.75
C ILE A 511 -8.58 27.51 -29.80
N SER A 512 -8.57 27.76 -28.49
CA SER A 512 -7.72 26.98 -27.59
C SER A 512 -8.22 25.53 -27.47
N ASP A 513 -7.43 24.59 -27.96
CA ASP A 513 -7.59 23.15 -27.75
C ASP A 513 -7.16 22.67 -26.35
N THR A 514 -6.90 23.60 -25.42
CA THR A 514 -6.42 23.30 -24.07
C THR A 514 -7.32 23.84 -22.96
N PHE A 515 -7.40 23.08 -21.87
CA PHE A 515 -8.01 23.45 -20.59
C PHE A 515 -6.90 23.67 -19.56
N VAL A 516 -6.89 24.83 -18.92
CA VAL A 516 -5.92 25.14 -17.84
C VAL A 516 -6.62 24.98 -16.50
N LEU A 517 -6.10 24.08 -15.67
CA LEU A 517 -6.63 23.79 -14.34
C LEU A 517 -5.69 24.38 -13.29
N HIS A 518 -6.22 25.27 -12.45
CA HIS A 518 -5.54 25.80 -11.28
C HIS A 518 -6.12 25.14 -10.04
N GLY A 519 -5.27 24.52 -9.23
CA GLY A 519 -5.75 23.82 -8.04
C GLY A 519 -4.94 24.08 -6.78
N LYS A 520 -5.50 23.57 -5.68
CA LYS A 520 -4.96 23.72 -4.32
C LYS A 520 -4.81 22.36 -3.66
N GLY A 521 -3.79 22.24 -2.82
CA GLY A 521 -3.51 21.05 -2.03
C GLY A 521 -3.12 19.80 -2.84
N PHE A 522 -2.81 18.74 -2.11
CA PHE A 522 -2.46 17.43 -2.63
C PHE A 522 -3.02 16.31 -1.75
N GLY A 523 -3.91 15.51 -2.34
CA GLY A 523 -4.61 14.40 -1.68
C GLY A 523 -6.11 14.63 -1.54
N HIS A 524 -6.76 13.71 -0.82
CA HIS A 524 -8.21 13.66 -0.69
C HIS A 524 -8.79 14.77 0.19
N GLY A 525 -7.98 15.41 1.06
CA GLY A 525 -8.42 16.56 1.87
C GLY A 525 -9.14 16.22 3.17
N LEU A 526 -9.16 14.96 3.58
CA LEU A 526 -9.87 14.52 4.78
C LEU A 526 -8.90 14.41 5.95
N GLY A 527 -9.35 14.85 7.12
CA GLY A 527 -8.59 14.79 8.36
C GLY A 527 -7.27 15.55 8.29
N MET A 528 -6.19 14.95 8.81
CA MET A 528 -4.94 15.66 9.06
C MET A 528 -4.16 15.98 7.77
N SER A 529 -3.83 17.26 7.59
CA SER A 529 -2.89 17.76 6.57
C SER A 529 -1.46 17.59 7.06
N GLN A 530 -0.62 16.84 6.36
CA GLN A 530 0.74 16.54 6.80
C GLN A 530 1.62 17.79 6.85
N TYR A 531 1.57 18.64 5.82
CA TYR A 531 2.30 19.92 5.83
C TYR A 531 1.74 20.91 6.86
N GLY A 532 0.43 20.90 7.08
CA GLY A 532 -0.16 21.71 8.14
C GLY A 532 0.27 21.25 9.54
N ALA A 533 0.26 19.94 9.82
CA ALA A 533 0.80 19.35 11.04
C ALA A 533 2.29 19.69 11.25
N LYS A 534 3.11 19.62 10.19
CA LYS A 534 4.51 20.07 10.23
C LYS A 534 4.61 21.52 10.69
N LYS A 535 3.85 22.42 10.08
CA LYS A 535 3.90 23.84 10.40
C LYS A 535 3.37 24.15 11.80
N MET A 536 2.31 23.48 12.25
CA MET A 536 1.85 23.55 13.64
C MET A 536 2.95 23.11 14.60
N ALA A 537 3.64 21.99 14.33
CA ALA A 537 4.74 21.54 15.16
C ALA A 537 5.94 22.53 15.18
N GLU A 538 6.25 23.18 14.05
CA GLU A 538 7.23 24.29 14.00
C GLU A 538 6.82 25.50 14.85
N LEU A 539 5.52 25.69 15.05
CA LEU A 539 4.94 26.71 15.94
C LEU A 539 4.75 26.22 17.38
N ASN A 540 5.34 25.07 17.75
CA ASN A 540 5.35 24.45 19.07
C ASN A 540 4.02 23.84 19.55
N TYR A 541 3.05 23.63 18.66
CA TYR A 541 1.87 22.84 19.00
C TYR A 541 2.27 21.38 19.27
N LYS A 542 1.64 20.77 20.27
CA LYS A 542 1.80 19.36 20.62
C LYS A 542 0.99 18.46 19.70
N TYR A 543 1.40 17.19 19.60
CA TYR A 543 0.76 16.24 18.70
C TYR A 543 -0.74 16.07 18.95
N ASP A 544 -1.20 16.13 20.19
CA ASP A 544 -2.61 16.05 20.57
C ASP A 544 -3.39 17.31 20.19
N GLU A 545 -2.79 18.50 20.29
CA GLU A 545 -3.35 19.75 19.77
C GLU A 545 -3.47 19.72 18.23
N ILE A 546 -2.46 19.20 17.54
CA ILE A 546 -2.48 18.99 16.08
C ILE A 546 -3.63 18.06 15.69
N LEU A 547 -3.75 16.91 16.35
CA LEU A 547 -4.80 15.94 16.06
C LEU A 547 -6.20 16.49 16.34
N THR A 548 -6.40 17.14 17.49
CA THR A 548 -7.71 17.71 17.86
C THR A 548 -8.11 18.92 17.02
N HIS A 549 -7.16 19.59 16.37
CA HIS A 549 -7.45 20.60 15.35
C HIS A 549 -8.05 19.96 14.08
N TYR A 550 -7.45 18.89 13.56
CA TYR A 550 -7.89 18.27 12.29
C TYR A 550 -9.05 17.28 12.43
N TYR A 551 -9.26 16.70 13.61
CA TYR A 551 -10.32 15.73 13.88
C TYR A 551 -11.31 16.33 14.87
N THR A 552 -12.52 16.67 14.40
CA THR A 552 -13.48 17.45 15.18
C THR A 552 -14.09 16.65 16.34
N GLY A 553 -14.02 17.20 17.56
CA GLY A 553 -14.68 16.64 18.74
C GLY A 553 -14.05 15.33 19.26
N VAL A 554 -12.84 15.01 18.83
CA VAL A 554 -12.13 13.78 19.27
C VAL A 554 -11.36 14.00 20.57
N LYS A 555 -10.89 12.88 21.14
CA LYS A 555 -9.87 12.84 22.19
C LYS A 555 -8.67 12.01 21.72
N VAL A 556 -7.51 12.32 22.27
CA VAL A 556 -6.29 11.52 22.12
C VAL A 556 -6.00 10.88 23.46
N GLU A 557 -6.11 9.55 23.56
CA GLU A 557 -6.06 8.85 24.86
C GLU A 557 -5.23 7.57 24.90
#